data_AF-A0A963YXF6-F1
#
_entry.id   AF-A0A963YXF6-F1
#
_cell.length_a   1.000
_cell.length_b   1.000
_cell.length_c   1.000
_cell.angle_alpha   90.00
_cell.angle_beta   90.00
_cell.angle_gamma   90.00
#
_symmetry.space_group_name_H-M   'P 1'
#
loop_
_entity.id
_entity.type
_entity.pdbx_description
1 polymer ?
#
loop_
_entity_poly.entity_id
_entity_poly.type
_entity_poly.pdbx_seq_one_letter_code
_entity_poly.pdbx_strand_id
1 'polypeptide(L)'
;MARGYSVDLGLMQVNSRNLPSLGVTVGQMFDPCTNIQVGAAILVADFLSASANRSNPQEALKAALSVYNTGDFERGFANGYVAKYYGPGGAIGHRPFVTIASDRTHSAARASFANPYTASPAVYARETANQ
;
A
#
# COMPACT_ATOMS: atom_id res chain seq x y z
N MET A 1 -10.17 -5.94 22.46
CA MET A 1 -9.80 -4.81 23.35
C MET A 1 -10.01 -5.09 24.84
N ALA A 2 -11.11 -5.71 25.29
CA ALA A 2 -11.38 -5.97 26.72
C ALA A 2 -10.34 -6.83 27.48
N ARG A 3 -9.42 -7.51 26.78
CA ARG A 3 -8.31 -8.29 27.36
C ARG A 3 -6.92 -7.73 26.99
N GLY A 4 -6.82 -6.49 26.52
CA GLY A 4 -5.56 -5.87 26.08
C GLY A 4 -5.07 -6.26 24.67
N TYR A 5 -5.72 -7.23 24.02
CA TYR A 5 -5.42 -7.61 22.64
C TYR A 5 -5.85 -6.52 21.63
N SER A 6 -4.99 -6.33 20.62
CA SER A 6 -5.22 -5.53 19.43
C SER A 6 -5.48 -6.41 18.22
N VAL A 7 -6.20 -5.87 17.23
CA VAL A 7 -6.49 -6.53 15.96
C VAL A 7 -6.27 -5.55 14.81
N ASP A 8 -5.99 -6.07 13.62
CA ASP A 8 -5.85 -5.27 12.41
C ASP A 8 -7.19 -5.21 11.65
N LEU A 9 -7.55 -4.02 11.16
CA LEU A 9 -8.90 -3.71 10.70
C LEU A 9 -8.91 -3.21 9.24
N GLY A 10 -9.86 -3.72 8.46
CA GLY A 10 -10.13 -3.26 7.09
C GLY A 10 -9.06 -3.62 6.06
N LEU A 11 -9.16 -3.02 4.87
CA LEU A 11 -8.31 -3.28 3.70
C LEU A 11 -6.82 -2.99 3.95
N MET A 12 -6.54 -1.89 4.62
CA MET A 12 -5.20 -1.42 4.96
C MET A 12 -4.66 -2.05 6.25
N GLN A 13 -5.42 -2.95 6.89
CA GLN A 13 -5.03 -3.66 8.11
C GLN A 13 -4.55 -2.70 9.21
N VAL A 14 -5.33 -1.65 9.49
CA VAL A 14 -4.99 -0.64 10.50
C VAL A 14 -5.14 -1.26 11.89
N ASN A 15 -4.07 -1.21 12.69
CA ASN A 15 -4.08 -1.76 14.03
C ASN A 15 -5.03 -0.99 14.97
N SER A 16 -5.86 -1.71 15.72
CA SER A 16 -6.87 -1.13 16.60
C SER A 16 -6.31 -0.23 17.70
N ARG A 17 -5.00 -0.33 18.02
CA ARG A 17 -4.31 0.56 18.98
C ARG A 17 -4.15 1.98 18.47
N ASN A 18 -4.16 2.19 17.15
CA ASN A 18 -3.97 3.49 16.53
C ASN A 18 -5.27 4.31 16.49
N LEU A 19 -6.43 3.68 16.65
CA LEU A 19 -7.71 4.35 16.45
C LEU A 19 -7.96 5.52 17.43
N PRO A 20 -7.66 5.41 18.73
CA PRO A 20 -7.89 6.51 19.67
C PRO A 20 -7.12 7.79 19.31
N SER A 21 -5.85 7.67 18.89
CA SER A 21 -5.05 8.84 18.48
C SER A 21 -5.49 9.43 17.15
N LEU A 22 -6.14 8.63 16.29
CA LEU A 22 -6.64 9.03 14.98
C LEU A 22 -8.10 9.50 15.01
N GLY A 23 -8.78 9.42 16.15
CA GLY A 23 -10.16 9.88 16.30
C GLY A 23 -11.18 9.08 15.49
N VAL A 24 -10.86 7.83 15.14
CA VAL A 24 -11.73 6.95 14.34
C VAL A 24 -12.25 5.78 15.15
N THR A 25 -13.39 5.23 14.75
CA THR A 25 -14.03 4.08 15.39
C THR A 25 -13.71 2.78 14.65
N VAL A 26 -13.92 1.65 15.33
CA VAL A 26 -13.79 0.32 14.72
C VAL A 26 -14.72 0.16 13.52
N GLY A 27 -15.96 0.65 13.63
CA GLY A 27 -16.94 0.57 12.52
C GLY A 27 -16.48 1.33 11.28
N GLN A 28 -15.87 2.51 11.45
CA GLN A 28 -15.30 3.29 10.36
C GLN A 28 -14.14 2.59 9.66
N MET A 29 -13.42 1.68 10.31
CA MET A 29 -12.37 0.89 9.66
C MET A 29 -12.91 -0.15 8.68
N PHE A 30 -14.22 -0.39 8.66
CA PHE A 30 -14.88 -1.25 7.67
C PHE A 30 -15.53 -0.45 6.53
N ASP A 31 -15.53 0.88 6.59
CA ASP A 31 -15.78 1.71 5.41
C ASP A 31 -14.50 1.74 4.54
N PRO A 32 -14.53 1.25 3.28
CA PRO A 32 -13.32 1.12 2.46
C PRO A 32 -12.56 2.42 2.27
N CYS A 33 -13.27 3.52 1.98
CA CYS A 33 -12.65 4.82 1.73
C CYS A 33 -11.98 5.36 2.99
N THR A 34 -12.68 5.30 4.13
CA THR A 34 -12.15 5.74 5.41
C THR A 34 -10.93 4.91 5.82
N ASN A 35 -10.98 3.58 5.66
CA ASN A 35 -9.86 2.71 6.00
C ASN A 35 -8.63 2.98 5.11
N ILE A 36 -8.83 3.19 3.80
CA ILE A 36 -7.74 3.58 2.88
C ILE A 36 -7.15 4.93 3.29
N GLN A 37 -7.99 5.92 3.58
CA GLN A 37 -7.54 7.25 4.00
C GLN A 37 -6.71 7.18 5.29
N VAL A 38 -7.16 6.43 6.28
CA VAL A 38 -6.49 6.28 7.58
C VAL A 38 -5.18 5.51 7.45
N GLY A 39 -5.18 4.38 6.74
CA GLY A 39 -3.95 3.64 6.46
C GLY A 39 -2.92 4.47 5.69
N ALA A 40 -3.36 5.24 4.69
CA ALA A 40 -2.49 6.15 3.95
C ALA A 40 -1.91 7.26 4.84
N ALA A 41 -2.71 7.85 5.73
CA ALA A 41 -2.24 8.87 6.66
C ALA A 41 -1.14 8.35 7.60
N ILE A 42 -1.29 7.12 8.12
CA ILE A 42 -0.25 6.46 8.93
C ILE A 42 1.03 6.28 8.12
N LEU A 43 0.93 5.72 6.91
CA LEU A 43 2.10 5.51 6.05
C LEU A 43 2.82 6.82 5.68
N VAL A 44 2.06 7.89 5.43
CA VAL A 44 2.63 9.23 5.14
C VAL A 44 3.35 9.78 6.38
N ALA A 45 2.77 9.64 7.57
CA ALA A 45 3.43 10.06 8.80
C ALA A 45 4.76 9.31 9.04
N ASP A 46 4.77 8.00 8.82
CA ASP A 46 5.98 7.17 8.93
C ASP A 46 7.03 7.57 7.89
N PHE A 47 6.62 7.89 6.67
CA PHE A 47 7.50 8.40 5.61
C PHE A 47 8.14 9.73 5.98
N LEU A 48 7.35 10.68 6.49
CA LEU A 48 7.87 11.98 6.94
C LEU A 48 8.84 11.83 8.11
N SER A 49 8.53 10.95 9.07
CA SER A 49 9.43 10.61 10.17
C SER A 49 10.74 9.99 9.66
N ALA A 50 10.65 9.03 8.73
CA ALA A 50 11.81 8.38 8.13
C ALA A 50 12.68 9.35 7.32
N SER A 51 12.08 10.35 6.69
CA SER A 51 12.75 11.35 5.85
C SER A 51 13.62 12.31 6.66
N ALA A 52 13.38 12.47 7.97
CA ALA A 52 14.18 13.35 8.82
C ALA A 52 15.67 12.96 8.85
N ASN A 53 15.98 11.67 8.69
CA ASN A 53 17.35 11.13 8.76
C ASN A 53 17.75 10.36 7.48
N ARG A 54 16.94 10.42 6.42
CA ARG A 54 17.20 9.72 5.15
C ARG A 54 17.01 10.68 4.00
N SER A 55 18.09 10.99 3.29
CA SER A 55 18.09 11.91 2.15
C SER A 55 17.50 11.29 0.87
N ASN A 56 17.50 9.96 0.75
CA ASN A 56 16.89 9.26 -0.38
C ASN A 56 15.42 8.93 -0.08
N PRO A 57 14.45 9.48 -0.85
CA PRO A 57 13.03 9.20 -0.66
C PRO A 57 12.67 7.71 -0.77
N GLN A 58 13.39 6.95 -1.58
CA GLN A 58 13.16 5.51 -1.71
C GLN A 58 13.53 4.75 -0.43
N GLU A 59 14.61 5.16 0.24
CA GLU A 59 15.00 4.59 1.54
C GLU A 59 14.04 5.02 2.64
N ALA A 60 13.55 6.26 2.62
CA ALA A 60 12.51 6.71 3.54
C ALA A 60 11.20 5.91 3.36
N LEU A 61 10.78 5.61 2.13
CA LEU A 61 9.60 4.79 1.86
C LEU A 61 9.77 3.34 2.34
N LYS A 62 10.92 2.72 2.09
CA LYS A 62 11.20 1.37 2.61
C LYS A 62 11.14 1.33 4.13
N ALA A 63 11.74 2.32 4.78
CA ALA A 63 11.72 2.44 6.24
C ALA A 63 10.29 2.71 6.77
N ALA A 64 9.49 3.51 6.08
CA ALA A 64 8.08 3.72 6.40
C ALA A 64 7.28 2.42 6.33
N LEU A 65 7.50 1.59 5.31
CA LEU A 65 6.88 0.26 5.22
C LEU A 65 7.31 -0.67 6.37
N SER A 66 8.56 -0.56 6.82
CA SER A 66 9.04 -1.30 8.01
C SER A 66 8.31 -0.87 9.27
N VAL A 67 8.17 0.44 9.49
CA VAL A 67 7.45 1.00 10.64
C VAL A 67 5.97 0.65 10.59
N TYR A 68 5.32 0.77 9.44
CA TYR A 68 3.91 0.43 9.27
C TYR A 68 3.60 -1.00 9.72
N ASN A 69 4.51 -1.95 9.45
CA ASN A 69 4.34 -3.34 9.84
C ASN A 69 4.78 -3.67 11.27
N THR A 70 5.88 -3.08 11.74
CA THR A 70 6.56 -3.55 12.97
C THR A 70 6.70 -2.50 14.07
N GLY A 71 6.42 -1.23 13.76
CA GLY A 71 6.72 -0.08 14.61
C GLY A 71 8.22 0.27 14.67
N ASP A 72 9.06 -0.38 13.87
CA ASP A 72 10.51 -0.23 13.89
C ASP A 72 11.05 -0.02 12.47
N PHE A 73 12.06 0.83 12.33
CA PHE A 73 12.61 1.20 11.02
C PHE A 73 13.35 0.08 10.29
N GLU A 74 13.76 -0.99 10.99
CA GLU A 74 14.62 -2.05 10.45
C GLU A 74 13.99 -3.44 10.51
N ARG A 75 13.14 -3.74 11.50
CA ARG A 75 12.59 -5.10 11.70
C ARG A 75 11.77 -5.62 10.52
N GLY A 76 11.11 -4.72 9.77
CA GLY A 76 10.37 -5.06 8.54
C GLY A 76 11.27 -5.47 7.37
N PHE A 77 12.55 -5.10 7.40
CA PHE A 77 13.54 -5.64 6.47
C PHE A 77 13.94 -7.06 6.89
N ALA A 78 14.24 -7.23 8.18
CA ALA A 78 14.69 -8.51 8.73
C ALA A 78 13.63 -9.62 8.61
N ASN A 79 12.34 -9.29 8.75
CA ASN A 79 11.24 -10.24 8.62
C ASN A 79 10.76 -10.44 7.16
N GLY A 80 11.37 -9.75 6.19
CA GLY A 80 11.03 -9.86 4.77
C GLY A 80 9.81 -9.07 4.32
N TYR A 81 9.12 -8.35 5.21
CA TYR A 81 7.94 -7.56 4.87
C TYR A 81 8.25 -6.49 3.80
N VAL A 82 9.32 -5.71 3.99
CA VAL A 82 9.71 -4.67 3.03
C VAL A 82 10.03 -5.31 1.67
N ALA A 83 10.76 -6.43 1.65
CA ALA A 83 11.11 -7.13 0.42
C ALA A 83 9.87 -7.64 -0.33
N LYS A 84 8.80 -8.07 0.37
CA LYS A 84 7.54 -8.52 -0.24
C LYS A 84 6.84 -7.41 -1.04
N TYR A 85 6.83 -6.18 -0.53
CA TYR A 85 6.12 -5.05 -1.18
C TYR A 85 7.00 -4.18 -2.07
N TYR A 86 8.32 -4.41 -2.02
CA TYR A 86 9.31 -3.59 -2.72
C TYR A 86 10.14 -4.37 -3.75
N GLY A 87 10.26 -5.71 -3.59
CA GLY A 87 10.87 -6.65 -4.53
C GLY A 87 12.38 -6.47 -4.78
N PRO A 88 13.03 -7.40 -5.51
CA PRO A 88 14.43 -7.29 -5.92
C PRO A 88 14.66 -6.15 -6.96
N GLY A 89 13.59 -5.53 -7.46
CA GLY A 89 13.62 -4.41 -8.38
C GLY A 89 13.32 -3.06 -7.73
N GLY A 90 13.70 -2.88 -6.46
CA GLY A 90 13.45 -1.71 -5.60
C GLY A 90 14.01 -0.35 -6.06
N ALA A 91 13.99 -0.07 -7.35
CA ALA A 91 13.67 1.26 -7.83
C ALA A 91 12.15 1.26 -8.06
N ILE A 92 11.46 2.33 -7.68
CA ILE A 92 10.43 2.82 -8.58
C ILE A 92 11.23 3.04 -9.87
N GLY A 93 11.22 2.06 -10.77
CA GLY A 93 11.93 2.16 -12.02
C GLY A 93 11.50 3.49 -12.59
N HIS A 94 12.47 4.37 -12.82
CA HIS A 94 12.29 5.59 -13.57
C HIS A 94 11.84 5.14 -14.97
N ARG A 95 10.58 4.72 -15.11
CA ARG A 95 9.91 4.66 -16.40
C ARG A 95 9.92 6.13 -16.79
N PRO A 96 10.59 6.50 -17.89
CA PRO A 96 10.50 7.87 -18.34
C PRO A 96 9.01 8.17 -18.42
N PHE A 97 8.62 9.32 -17.86
CA PHE A 97 7.29 9.85 -18.07
C PHE A 97 7.03 9.71 -19.57
N VAL A 98 6.04 8.90 -19.97
CA VAL A 98 5.65 8.84 -21.37
C VAL A 98 5.24 10.26 -21.69
N THR A 99 6.03 10.97 -22.49
CA THR A 99 5.61 12.22 -23.10
C THR A 99 4.43 11.86 -23.99
N ILE A 100 3.22 11.95 -23.44
CA ILE A 100 2.02 11.89 -24.24
C ILE A 100 2.03 13.17 -25.06
N ALA A 101 2.47 13.07 -26.31
CA ALA A 101 2.20 14.10 -27.30
C ALA A 101 0.69 14.33 -27.29
N SER A 102 0.28 15.57 -27.00
CA SER A 102 -1.11 15.96 -26.88
C SER A 102 -1.75 15.94 -28.27
N ASP A 103 -2.28 14.78 -28.66
CA ASP A 103 -3.12 14.67 -29.84
C ASP A 103 -4.59 14.82 -29.40
N ARG A 104 -5.09 16.06 -29.53
CA ARG A 104 -6.44 16.48 -29.16
C ARG A 104 -7.43 16.01 -30.22
N THR A 105 -7.73 14.71 -30.30
CA THR A 105 -8.78 14.26 -31.25
C THR A 105 -9.41 12.90 -30.98
N HIS A 106 -9.68 12.47 -29.73
CA HIS A 106 -10.63 11.37 -29.52
C HIS A 106 -11.60 11.63 -28.36
N SER A 107 -12.87 11.81 -28.76
CA SER A 107 -14.06 11.94 -27.93
C SER A 107 -14.22 10.77 -26.94
N ALA A 108 -14.78 11.07 -25.77
CA ALA A 108 -14.89 10.20 -24.61
C ALA A 108 -15.62 8.87 -24.87
N ALA A 109 -14.89 7.76 -24.74
CA ALA A 109 -15.45 6.48 -24.33
C ALA A 109 -14.83 6.11 -22.97
N ARG A 110 -15.63 6.20 -21.90
CA ARG A 110 -15.23 5.70 -20.57
C ARG A 110 -15.07 4.18 -20.67
N ALA A 111 -13.82 3.69 -20.70
CA ALA A 111 -13.56 2.29 -20.46
C ALA A 111 -13.96 1.96 -19.02
N SER A 112 -14.96 1.09 -18.84
CA SER A 112 -15.32 0.56 -17.53
C SER A 112 -14.19 -0.34 -17.04
N PHE A 113 -13.49 0.09 -16.00
CA PHE A 113 -12.59 -0.80 -15.27
C PHE A 113 -13.43 -1.89 -14.60
N ALA A 114 -13.06 -3.16 -14.80
CA ALA A 114 -13.69 -4.28 -14.12
C ALA A 114 -13.49 -4.12 -12.59
N ASN A 115 -14.55 -4.40 -11.82
CA ASN A 115 -14.50 -4.34 -10.37
C ASN A 115 -13.44 -5.34 -9.84
N PRO A 116 -12.41 -4.88 -9.11
CA PRO A 116 -11.32 -5.74 -8.63
C PRO A 116 -11.77 -6.83 -7.66
N TYR A 117 -13.01 -6.79 -7.15
CA TYR A 117 -13.59 -7.82 -6.27
C TYR A 117 -14.36 -8.91 -7.01
N THR A 118 -14.67 -8.72 -8.30
CA THR A 118 -15.32 -9.75 -9.14
C THR A 118 -14.45 -10.17 -10.32
N ALA A 119 -13.25 -9.60 -10.45
CA ALA A 119 -12.26 -10.05 -11.41
C ALA A 119 -11.78 -11.47 -11.05
N SER A 120 -11.71 -12.34 -12.05
CA SER A 120 -11.21 -13.70 -11.84
C SER A 120 -9.76 -13.64 -11.31
N PRO A 121 -9.40 -14.41 -10.27
CA PRO A 121 -8.05 -14.35 -9.68
C PRO A 121 -6.98 -14.99 -10.57
N ALA A 122 -7.37 -15.63 -11.67
CA ALA A 122 -6.46 -16.21 -12.65
C ALA A 122 -5.80 -15.10 -13.48
N VAL A 123 -4.70 -14.56 -12.98
CA VAL A 123 -3.81 -13.68 -13.76
C VAL A 123 -2.85 -14.49 -14.64
N TYR A 124 -2.81 -15.83 -14.49
CA TYR A 124 -1.97 -16.69 -15.32
C TYR A 124 -2.54 -18.12 -15.40
N ALA A 125 -2.87 -18.58 -16.60
CA ALA A 125 -3.05 -20.00 -16.91
C ALA A 125 -1.77 -20.49 -17.61
N ARG A 126 -1.05 -21.45 -17.02
CA ARG A 126 0.00 -22.16 -17.75
C ARG A 126 -0.68 -23.14 -18.70
N GLU A 127 -0.47 -22.95 -19.98
CA GLU A 127 -0.79 -23.96 -20.97
C GLU A 127 0.24 -25.09 -20.81
N THR A 128 -0.18 -26.21 -20.20
CA THR A 128 0.63 -27.42 -20.22
C THR A 128 0.55 -27.98 -21.63
N ALA A 129 1.64 -27.84 -22.40
CA ALA A 129 1.83 -28.61 -23.61
C ALA A 129 1.69 -30.10 -23.27
N ASN A 130 0.77 -30.78 -23.94
CA ASN A 130 0.66 -32.23 -23.86
C ASN A 130 0.31 -32.82 -25.23
N GLN A 131 1.36 -33.02 -26.03
CA GLN A 131 1.69 -34.21 -26.86
C GLN A 131 2.56 -33.80 -28.05
#